data_AF-A0A2U1PL11-F1
#
_entry.id   AF-A0A2U1PL11-F1
#
_cell.length_a   1.000
_cell.length_b   1.000
_cell.length_c   1.000
_cell.angle_alpha   90.00
_cell.angle_beta   90.00
_cell.angle_gamma   90.00
#
_symmetry.space_group_name_H-M   'P 1'
#
loop_
_entity.id
_entity.type
_entity.pdbx_description
1 polymer ?
#
loop_
_entity_poly.entity_id
_entity_poly.type
_entity_poly.pdbx_seq_one_letter_code
_entity_poly.pdbx_strand_id
1 'polypeptide(L)'
;MENLQEIWVKKESELAQNQMARLRVRLEHEKTKIETGITQVENLLQIGGRMTDINRCWEGLSKQIEQGRAKTDDIVSELKNIRYDLTKLPISKRAEMQACFSSLCSEANNVVTKIMDLVKILCDVKGSRFHVYFDELSTILEPSS
;
A
#
# COMPACT_ATOMS: atom_id res chain seq x y z
N MET A 1 -30.62 -36.56 2.33
CA MET A 1 -29.40 -36.37 3.15
C MET A 1 -28.47 -35.55 2.29
N GLU A 2 -28.24 -34.28 2.61
CA GLU A 2 -27.16 -33.51 1.98
C GLU A 2 -25.84 -34.28 2.18
N ASN A 3 -25.07 -34.41 1.10
CA ASN A 3 -23.80 -35.10 1.14
C ASN A 3 -22.82 -34.29 2.02
N LEU A 4 -22.15 -34.92 2.98
CA LEU A 4 -21.14 -34.25 3.83
C LEU A 4 -20.08 -33.52 3.00
N GLN A 5 -19.78 -34.03 1.80
CA GLN A 5 -18.92 -33.38 0.81
C GLN A 5 -19.49 -32.04 0.34
N GLU A 6 -20.80 -31.97 0.04
CA GLU A 6 -21.46 -30.75 -0.41
C GLU A 6 -21.51 -29.69 0.69
N ILE A 7 -21.76 -30.11 1.95
CA ILE A 7 -21.74 -29.22 3.11
C ILE A 7 -20.35 -28.61 3.31
N TRP A 8 -19.30 -29.44 3.20
CA TRP A 8 -17.93 -28.95 3.32
C TRP A 8 -17.56 -27.99 2.18
N VAL A 9 -17.86 -28.35 0.92
CA VAL A 9 -17.58 -27.50 -0.24
C VAL A 9 -18.29 -26.15 -0.13
N LYS A 10 -19.54 -26.14 0.34
CA LYS A 10 -20.30 -24.91 0.58
C LYS A 10 -19.64 -24.02 1.63
N LYS A 11 -19.25 -24.58 2.77
CA LYS A 11 -18.58 -23.85 3.85
C LYS A 11 -17.25 -23.23 3.42
N GLU A 12 -16.41 -23.98 2.72
CA GLU A 12 -15.11 -23.48 2.24
C GLU A 12 -15.28 -22.42 1.14
N SER A 13 -16.32 -22.57 0.30
CA SER A 13 -16.67 -21.58 -0.72
C SER A 13 -17.11 -20.26 -0.09
N GLU A 14 -17.98 -20.32 0.92
CA GLU A 14 -18.44 -19.14 1.68
C GLU A 14 -17.28 -18.47 2.42
N LEU A 15 -16.35 -19.24 2.99
CA LEU A 15 -15.15 -18.70 3.63
C LEU A 15 -14.30 -17.89 2.64
N ALA A 16 -13.99 -18.46 1.48
CA ALA A 16 -13.19 -17.80 0.46
C ALA A 16 -13.88 -16.52 -0.05
N GLN A 17 -15.19 -16.56 -0.27
CA GLN A 17 -15.98 -15.38 -0.65
C GLN A 17 -15.93 -14.28 0.41
N ASN A 18 -16.10 -14.63 1.67
CA ASN A 18 -16.05 -13.69 2.78
C ASN A 18 -14.66 -13.06 2.95
N GLN A 19 -13.59 -13.84 2.79
CA GLN A 19 -12.23 -13.33 2.80
C GLN A 19 -11.99 -12.36 1.63
N MET A 20 -12.44 -12.71 0.42
CA MET A 20 -12.35 -11.82 -0.75
C MET A 20 -13.11 -10.51 -0.53
N ALA A 21 -14.34 -10.57 -0.01
CA ALA A 21 -15.14 -9.39 0.28
C ALA A 21 -14.49 -8.49 1.35
N ARG A 22 -13.97 -9.09 2.43
CA ARG A 22 -13.27 -8.36 3.48
C ARG A 22 -12.01 -7.68 2.95
N LEU A 23 -11.22 -8.37 2.13
CA LEU A 23 -10.02 -7.79 1.54
C LEU A 23 -10.37 -6.62 0.61
N ARG A 24 -11.43 -6.71 -0.20
CA ARG A 24 -11.91 -5.59 -1.02
C ARG A 24 -12.23 -4.35 -0.20
N VAL A 25 -12.96 -4.50 0.90
CA VAL A 25 -13.27 -3.37 1.80
C VAL A 25 -12.00 -2.74 2.35
N ARG A 26 -11.02 -3.57 2.75
CA ARG A 26 -9.72 -3.10 3.23
C ARG A 26 -8.95 -2.35 2.13
N LEU A 27 -8.94 -2.86 0.91
CA LEU A 27 -8.26 -2.22 -0.23
C LEU A 27 -8.86 -0.84 -0.55
N GLU A 28 -10.18 -0.71 -0.56
CA GLU A 28 -10.81 0.61 -0.79
C GLU A 28 -10.50 1.60 0.33
N HIS A 29 -10.52 1.15 1.59
CA HIS A 29 -10.11 2.00 2.71
C HIS A 29 -8.66 2.47 2.59
N GLU A 30 -7.74 1.60 2.20
CA GLU A 30 -6.34 1.96 2.01
C GLU A 30 -6.15 2.91 0.82
N LYS A 31 -6.92 2.74 -0.26
CA LYS A 31 -6.93 3.67 -1.40
C LYS A 31 -7.32 5.08 -0.96
N THR A 32 -8.41 5.23 -0.20
CA THR A 32 -8.84 6.55 0.33
C THR A 32 -7.80 7.16 1.26
N LYS A 33 -7.15 6.36 2.11
CA LYS A 33 -6.06 6.83 2.98
C LYS A 33 -4.85 7.32 2.20
N ILE A 34 -4.45 6.60 1.15
CA ILE A 34 -3.32 7.00 0.31
C ILE A 34 -3.62 8.34 -0.37
N GLU A 35 -4.83 8.49 -0.91
CA GLU A 35 -5.28 9.74 -1.53
C GLU A 35 -5.27 10.91 -0.54
N THR A 36 -5.68 10.69 0.70
CA THR A 36 -5.59 11.69 1.78
C THR A 36 -4.14 11.98 2.19
N GLY A 37 -3.30 10.95 2.21
CA GLY A 37 -1.87 11.06 2.55
C GLY A 37 -1.10 11.92 1.55
N ILE A 38 -1.40 11.80 0.25
CA ILE A 38 -0.80 12.65 -0.80
C ILE A 38 -1.05 14.14 -0.51
N THR A 39 -2.29 14.51 -0.19
CA THR A 39 -2.65 15.92 0.12
C THR A 39 -1.96 16.44 1.38
N GLN A 40 -1.73 15.57 2.39
CA GLN A 40 -0.97 15.95 3.59
C GLN A 40 0.52 16.15 3.31
N VAL A 41 1.08 15.32 2.42
CA VAL A 41 2.46 15.47 1.97
C VAL A 41 2.62 16.81 1.25
N GLU A 42 1.72 17.16 0.33
CA GLU A 42 1.70 18.46 -0.35
C GLU A 42 1.63 19.64 0.62
N ASN A 43 0.85 19.54 1.70
CA ASN A 43 0.79 20.60 2.72
C ASN A 43 2.07 20.70 3.56
N LEU A 44 2.74 19.56 3.84
CA LEU A 44 4.06 19.57 4.45
C LEU A 44 5.13 20.17 3.51
N LEU A 45 4.90 20.20 2.19
CA LEU A 45 5.77 20.88 1.22
C LEU A 45 5.80 22.39 1.43
N GLN A 46 4.70 22.98 1.88
CA GLN A 46 4.54 24.44 1.99
C GLN A 46 5.15 25.03 3.27
N ILE A 47 5.46 24.21 4.28
CA ILE A 47 6.06 24.68 5.54
C ILE A 47 7.59 24.61 5.41
N GLY A 48 8.22 25.77 5.19
CA GLY A 48 9.63 25.90 4.82
C GLY A 48 10.66 25.76 5.95
N GLY A 49 11.83 25.21 5.59
CA GLY A 49 13.08 25.97 5.67
C GLY A 49 14.01 25.87 6.90
N ARG A 50 13.87 24.93 7.85
CA ARG A 50 14.88 24.79 8.93
C ARG A 50 15.39 23.37 9.13
N MET A 51 16.64 23.26 9.61
CA MET A 51 17.38 22.00 9.79
C MET A 51 16.71 21.01 10.76
N THR A 52 15.96 21.51 11.75
CA THR A 52 15.10 20.69 12.62
C THR A 52 13.98 19.98 11.86
N ASP A 53 13.57 20.51 10.71
CA ASP A 53 12.52 19.95 9.87
C ASP A 53 13.06 18.81 8.99
N ILE A 54 14.37 18.77 8.71
CA ILE A 54 15.01 17.72 7.89
C ILE A 54 15.04 16.37 8.61
N ASN A 55 15.48 16.36 9.89
CA ASN A 55 15.53 15.13 10.70
C ASN A 55 14.12 14.59 10.98
N ARG A 56 13.17 15.46 11.38
CA ARG A 56 11.77 15.08 11.55
C ARG A 56 11.14 14.58 10.25
N CYS A 57 11.50 15.18 9.12
CA CYS A 57 11.12 14.69 7.79
C CYS A 57 11.74 13.32 7.49
N TRP A 58 12.89 12.95 8.07
CA TRP A 58 13.53 11.63 7.87
C TRP A 58 12.82 10.54 8.64
N GLU A 59 12.54 10.80 9.91
CA GLU A 59 11.71 9.91 10.72
C GLU A 59 10.31 9.71 10.09
N GLY A 60 9.70 10.79 9.58
CA GLY A 60 8.42 10.71 8.86
C GLY A 60 8.50 9.84 7.61
N LEU A 61 9.53 10.03 6.77
CA LEU A 61 9.73 9.23 5.57
C LEU A 61 9.99 7.75 5.89
N SER A 62 10.91 7.46 6.83
CA SER A 62 11.20 6.10 7.27
C SER A 62 9.93 5.40 7.78
N LYS A 63 9.11 6.10 8.57
CA LYS A 63 7.83 5.58 9.03
C LYS A 63 6.87 5.28 7.87
N GLN A 64 6.77 6.15 6.87
CA GLN A 64 5.91 5.90 5.70
C GLN A 64 6.41 4.72 4.86
N ILE A 65 7.73 4.56 4.70
CA ILE A 65 8.33 3.41 4.01
C ILE A 65 8.02 2.11 4.75
N GLU A 66 8.22 2.07 6.06
CA GLU A 66 7.92 0.90 6.89
C GLU A 66 6.43 0.54 6.86
N GLN A 67 5.56 1.55 6.96
CA GLN A 67 4.11 1.35 6.87
C GLN A 67 3.69 0.83 5.49
N GLY A 68 4.25 1.39 4.40
CA GLY A 68 4.00 0.93 3.04
C GLY A 68 4.44 -0.52 2.82
N ARG A 69 5.61 -0.89 3.37
CA ARG A 69 6.12 -2.26 3.36
C ARG A 69 5.18 -3.20 4.11
N ALA A 70 4.86 -2.90 5.36
CA ALA A 70 4.01 -3.75 6.20
C ALA A 70 2.63 -3.99 5.56
N LYS A 71 2.01 -2.94 5.01
CA LYS A 71 0.74 -3.07 4.27
C LYS A 71 0.85 -3.95 3.03
N THR A 72 1.94 -3.82 2.28
CA THR A 72 2.18 -4.66 1.10
C THR A 72 2.35 -6.12 1.50
N ASP A 73 3.13 -6.40 2.55
CA ASP A 73 3.34 -7.75 3.08
C ASP A 73 2.02 -8.38 3.57
N ASP A 74 1.17 -7.59 4.25
CA ASP A 74 -0.16 -8.01 4.69
C ASP A 74 -1.07 -8.38 3.50
N ILE A 75 -1.17 -7.50 2.49
CA ILE A 75 -2.00 -7.74 1.29
C ILE A 75 -1.56 -9.01 0.58
N VAL A 76 -0.25 -9.18 0.38
CA VAL A 76 0.32 -10.38 -0.26
C VAL A 76 0.01 -11.62 0.56
N SER A 77 0.07 -11.54 1.89
CA SER A 77 -0.24 -12.66 2.78
C SER A 77 -1.73 -13.05 2.71
N GLU A 78 -2.65 -12.08 2.71
CA GLU A 78 -4.08 -12.36 2.54
C GLU A 78 -4.39 -12.99 1.18
N LEU A 79 -3.80 -12.49 0.09
CA LEU A 79 -3.96 -13.10 -1.24
C LEU A 79 -3.44 -14.54 -1.31
N LYS A 80 -2.30 -14.83 -0.65
CA LYS A 80 -1.75 -16.19 -0.54
C LYS A 80 -2.70 -17.13 0.21
N ASN A 81 -3.29 -16.66 1.31
CA ASN A 81 -4.24 -17.43 2.09
C ASN A 81 -5.51 -17.75 1.28
N ILE A 82 -6.08 -16.74 0.60
CA ILE A 82 -7.25 -16.93 -0.28
C ILE A 82 -6.91 -17.93 -1.39
N ARG A 83 -5.76 -17.78 -2.05
CA ARG A 83 -5.31 -18.72 -3.08
C ARG A 83 -5.21 -20.14 -2.53
N TYR A 84 -4.63 -20.31 -1.35
CA TYR A 84 -4.52 -21.61 -0.70
C TYR A 84 -5.90 -22.23 -0.45
N ASP A 85 -6.86 -21.46 0.06
CA ASP A 85 -8.22 -21.95 0.28
C ASP A 85 -8.93 -22.33 -1.04
N LEU A 86 -8.76 -21.54 -2.11
CA LEU A 86 -9.24 -21.89 -3.43
C LEU A 86 -8.64 -23.20 -3.98
N THR A 87 -7.40 -23.56 -3.58
CA THR A 87 -6.79 -24.83 -4.00
C THR A 87 -7.41 -26.06 -3.35
N LYS A 88 -8.12 -25.90 -2.23
CA LYS A 88 -8.85 -26.98 -1.56
C LYS A 88 -10.21 -27.24 -2.22
N LEU A 89 -10.75 -26.27 -2.95
CA LEU A 89 -12.04 -26.39 -3.60
C LEU A 89 -11.99 -27.30 -4.84
N PRO A 90 -13.12 -27.98 -5.18
CA PRO A 90 -13.29 -28.68 -6.43
C PRO A 90 -13.04 -27.78 -7.65
N ILE A 91 -12.63 -28.38 -8.77
CA ILE A 91 -12.27 -27.65 -10.01
C ILE A 91 -13.41 -26.74 -10.49
N SER A 92 -14.65 -27.21 -10.44
CA SER A 92 -15.83 -26.42 -10.84
C SER A 92 -15.98 -25.16 -10.00
N LYS A 93 -15.89 -25.27 -8.67
CA LYS A 93 -15.99 -24.13 -7.74
C LYS A 93 -14.80 -23.19 -7.86
N ARG A 94 -13.60 -23.72 -8.08
CA ARG A 94 -12.43 -22.89 -8.38
C ARG A 94 -12.63 -22.08 -9.65
N ALA A 95 -13.15 -22.70 -10.72
CA ALA A 95 -13.40 -22.02 -11.99
C ALA A 95 -14.44 -20.90 -11.85
N GLU A 96 -15.52 -21.13 -11.10
CA GLU A 96 -16.53 -20.11 -10.76
C GLU A 96 -15.90 -18.89 -10.05
N MET A 97 -14.95 -19.12 -9.14
CA MET A 97 -14.33 -18.07 -8.33
C MET A 97 -13.10 -17.42 -8.98
N GLN A 98 -12.56 -18.02 -10.04
CA GLN A 98 -11.30 -17.59 -10.66
C GLN A 98 -11.35 -16.14 -11.13
N ALA A 99 -12.44 -15.73 -11.78
CA ALA A 99 -12.59 -14.36 -12.28
C ALA A 99 -12.60 -13.34 -11.13
N CYS A 100 -13.31 -13.65 -10.04
CA CYS A 100 -13.38 -12.82 -8.85
C CYS A 100 -12.00 -12.68 -8.18
N PHE A 101 -11.26 -13.78 -8.05
CA PHE A 101 -9.92 -13.78 -7.47
C PHE A 101 -8.91 -13.04 -8.36
N SER A 102 -8.97 -13.20 -9.68
CA SER A 102 -8.13 -12.45 -10.63
C SER A 102 -8.38 -10.94 -10.55
N SER A 103 -9.65 -10.52 -10.46
CA SER A 103 -10.01 -9.10 -10.24
C SER A 103 -9.39 -8.58 -8.94
N LEU A 104 -9.54 -9.33 -7.85
CA LEU A 104 -9.00 -8.96 -6.53
C LEU A 104 -7.47 -8.81 -6.56
N CYS A 105 -6.76 -9.69 -7.26
CA CYS A 105 -5.31 -9.56 -7.46
C CYS A 105 -4.95 -8.28 -8.22
N SER A 106 -5.72 -7.90 -9.24
CA SER A 106 -5.51 -6.65 -9.98
C SER A 106 -5.79 -5.42 -9.12
N GLU A 107 -6.88 -5.43 -8.34
CA GLU A 107 -7.21 -4.37 -7.37
C GLU A 107 -6.08 -4.20 -6.33
N ALA A 108 -5.59 -5.31 -5.78
CA ALA A 108 -4.47 -5.30 -4.83
C ALA A 108 -3.18 -4.76 -5.46
N ASN A 109 -2.86 -5.15 -6.69
CA ASN A 109 -1.71 -4.63 -7.42
C ASN A 109 -1.81 -3.11 -7.59
N ASN A 110 -2.98 -2.58 -7.96
CA ASN A 110 -3.18 -1.14 -8.09
C ASN A 110 -2.96 -0.40 -6.77
N VAL A 111 -3.40 -0.96 -5.64
CA VAL A 111 -3.16 -0.37 -4.31
C VAL A 111 -1.68 -0.39 -3.95
N VAL A 112 -0.98 -1.52 -4.15
CA VAL A 112 0.45 -1.63 -3.87
C VAL A 112 1.27 -0.66 -4.74
N THR A 113 0.94 -0.53 -6.02
CA THR A 113 1.56 0.47 -6.90
C THR A 113 1.34 1.89 -6.36
N LYS A 114 0.12 2.24 -5.94
CA LYS A 114 -0.18 3.55 -5.32
C LYS A 114 0.63 3.79 -4.02
N ILE A 115 0.86 2.76 -3.20
CA ILE A 115 1.72 2.85 -2.01
C ILE A 115 3.17 3.17 -2.43
N MET A 116 3.68 2.48 -3.44
CA MET A 116 5.03 2.70 -3.96
C MET A 116 5.19 4.10 -4.57
N ASP A 117 4.20 4.57 -5.33
CA ASP A 117 4.19 5.91 -5.92
C ASP A 117 4.23 7.00 -4.84
N LEU A 118 3.45 6.84 -3.76
CA LEU A 118 3.49 7.77 -2.62
C LEU A 118 4.89 7.83 -1.99
N VAL A 119 5.52 6.67 -1.76
CA VAL A 119 6.90 6.61 -1.22
C VAL A 119 7.89 7.28 -2.18
N LYS A 120 7.75 7.06 -3.49
CA LYS A 120 8.61 7.67 -4.51
C LYS A 120 8.48 9.19 -4.53
N ILE A 121 7.25 9.72 -4.57
CA ILE A 121 6.99 11.17 -4.52
C ILE A 121 7.59 11.79 -3.27
N LEU A 122 7.43 11.12 -2.12
CA LEU A 122 8.00 11.55 -0.85
C LEU A 122 9.54 11.61 -0.89
N CYS A 123 10.19 10.62 -1.49
CA CYS A 123 11.63 10.60 -1.69
C CYS A 123 12.09 11.73 -2.62
N ASP A 124 11.41 11.92 -3.76
CA ASP A 124 11.76 12.93 -4.77
C ASP A 124 11.68 14.35 -4.20
N VAL A 125 10.55 14.67 -3.57
CA VAL A 125 10.31 15.90 -2.79
C VAL A 125 11.48 16.20 -1.85
N LYS A 126 11.91 15.16 -1.15
CA LYS A 126 12.92 15.31 -0.11
C LYS A 126 14.30 15.51 -0.71
N GLY A 127 14.61 14.78 -1.79
CA GLY A 127 15.83 14.99 -2.58
C GLY A 127 15.97 16.44 -3.02
N SER A 128 14.90 17.04 -3.55
CA SER A 128 14.89 18.45 -3.92
C SER A 128 15.18 19.39 -2.73
N ARG A 129 14.63 19.11 -1.55
CA ARG A 129 14.90 19.92 -0.34
C ARG A 129 16.34 19.82 0.14
N PHE A 130 16.92 18.63 0.09
CA PHE A 130 18.34 18.47 0.40
C PHE A 130 19.22 19.21 -0.59
N HIS A 131 18.88 19.19 -1.87
CA HIS A 131 19.62 19.92 -2.89
C HIS A 131 19.65 21.42 -2.57
N VAL A 132 18.49 22.04 -2.33
CA VAL A 132 18.39 23.46 -1.92
C VAL A 132 19.22 23.74 -0.66
N TYR A 133 19.14 22.87 0.35
CA TYR A 133 19.90 23.03 1.58
C TYR A 133 21.42 22.99 1.34
N PHE A 134 21.90 22.06 0.51
CA PHE A 134 23.32 21.98 0.17
C PHE A 134 23.79 23.16 -0.70
N ASP A 135 22.93 23.68 -1.57
CA ASP A 135 23.21 24.91 -2.33
C ASP A 135 23.34 26.12 -1.39
N GLU A 136 22.44 26.27 -0.41
CA GLU A 136 22.54 27.31 0.63
C GLU A 136 23.84 27.20 1.43
N LEU A 137 24.22 26.00 1.86
CA LEU A 137 25.50 25.79 2.56
C LEU A 137 26.71 26.19 1.71
N SER A 138 26.61 25.98 0.40
CA SER A 138 27.70 26.28 -0.54
C SER A 138 27.86 27.78 -0.79
N THR A 139 26.83 28.58 -0.57
CA THR A 139 26.84 30.04 -0.81
C THR A 139 27.35 30.88 0.38
N ILE A 140 27.52 30.30 1.57
CA ILE A 140 28.04 30.99 2.77
C ILE A 140 29.50 31.48 2.61
N LEU A 141 30.21 31.05 1.56
CA LEU A 141 31.63 31.36 1.32
C LEU A 141 31.90 32.51 0.34
N GLU A 142 30.90 33.17 -0.25
CA GLU A 142 31.20 34.40 -1.01
C GLU A 142 31.47 35.56 -0.05
N PRO A 143 32.69 36.13 -0.02
CA PRO A 143 32.92 37.35 0.73
C PRO A 143 32.11 38.45 0.04
N SER A 144 31.20 39.07 0.78
CA SER A 144 30.53 40.30 0.37
C SER A 144 31.60 41.32 -0.07
N SER A 145 31.70 41.54 -1.39
CA SER A 145 32.48 42.62 -2.00
C SER A 145 31.59 43.82 -2.26
#